data_AF-A0AB32WNB0-F1
#
_entry.id   AF-A0AB32WNB0-F1
#
_cell.length_a   1.000
_cell.length_b   1.000
_cell.length_c   1.000
_cell.angle_alpha   90.00
_cell.angle_beta   90.00
_cell.angle_gamma   90.00
#
_symmetry.space_group_name_H-M   'P 1'
#
loop_
_entity.id
_entity.type
_entity.pdbx_description
1 polymer ?
#
loop_
_entity_poly.entity_id
_entity_poly.type
_entity_poly.pdbx_seq_one_letter_code
_entity_poly.pdbx_strand_id
1 'polypeptide(L)'
;MSKLFARIAEYFSNRTFIGINKAGNRYFTRKEEIDGILKEKRWVEFKGEQDPTTIPVEWICWLNGQRKKAPTPEEIMELEARRERVRLNVARTYS
;
A
#
# COMPACT_ATOMS: atom_id res chain seq x y z
N MET A 1 -27.81 25.23 -2.71
CA MET A 1 -26.92 24.27 -2.02
C MET A 1 -25.54 24.35 -2.67
N SER A 2 -24.52 24.67 -1.88
CA SER A 2 -23.23 25.18 -2.39
C SER A 2 -22.42 24.08 -3.12
N LYS A 3 -22.04 24.36 -4.38
CA LYS A 3 -21.17 23.53 -5.23
C LYS A 3 -19.80 23.23 -4.58
N LEU A 4 -19.42 24.02 -3.58
CA LEU A 4 -18.19 23.85 -2.81
C LEU A 4 -18.25 22.58 -1.93
N PHE A 5 -19.41 22.28 -1.33
CA PHE A 5 -19.58 21.08 -0.51
C PHE A 5 -19.63 19.80 -1.34
N ALA A 6 -20.22 19.86 -2.54
CA ALA A 6 -20.24 18.73 -3.47
C ALA A 6 -18.81 18.33 -3.90
N ARG A 7 -17.95 19.31 -4.21
CA ARG A 7 -16.54 19.06 -4.58
C ARG A 7 -15.72 18.47 -3.42
N ILE A 8 -15.97 18.90 -2.18
CA ILE A 8 -15.28 18.36 -1.01
C ILE A 8 -15.76 16.92 -0.73
N ALA A 9 -17.06 16.65 -0.83
CA ALA A 9 -17.61 15.31 -0.67
C ALA A 9 -17.10 14.33 -1.74
N GLU A 10 -16.99 14.78 -2.98
CA GLU A 10 -16.44 14.02 -4.11
C GLU A 10 -14.95 13.67 -3.94
N TYR A 11 -14.20 14.54 -3.26
CA TYR A 11 -12.80 14.27 -2.89
C TYR A 11 -12.67 13.11 -1.90
N PHE A 12 -13.61 12.95 -0.98
CA PHE A 12 -13.64 11.83 -0.03
C PHE A 12 -14.23 10.55 -0.63
N SER A 13 -15.13 10.65 -1.61
CA SER A 13 -15.82 9.50 -2.20
C SER A 13 -15.03 8.76 -3.30
N ASN A 14 -13.93 9.33 -3.79
CA ASN A 14 -13.17 8.77 -4.93
C ASN A 14 -11.96 7.91 -4.56
N ARG A 15 -11.78 7.54 -3.28
CA ARG A 15 -10.72 6.60 -2.88
C ARG A 15 -11.19 5.15 -2.97
N THR A 16 -10.39 4.29 -3.56
CA THR A 16 -10.59 2.83 -3.57
C THR A 16 -9.68 2.19 -2.53
N PHE A 17 -10.26 1.43 -1.61
CA PHE A 17 -9.50 0.61 -0.67
C PHE A 17 -8.91 -0.59 -1.40
N ILE A 18 -7.61 -0.82 -1.22
CA ILE A 18 -6.85 -1.85 -1.91
C ILE A 18 -6.49 -3.01 -0.99
N GLY A 19 -6.17 -2.72 0.27
CA GLY A 19 -5.83 -3.77 1.23
C GLY A 19 -5.27 -3.24 2.52
N ILE A 20 -4.98 -4.17 3.41
CA ILE A 20 -4.40 -3.93 4.73
C ILE A 20 -3.21 -4.88 4.91
N ASN A 21 -2.11 -4.40 5.50
CA ASN A 21 -0.99 -5.27 5.86
C ASN A 21 -1.12 -5.79 7.30
N LYS A 22 -0.19 -6.66 7.74
CA LYS A 22 -0.17 -7.19 9.11
C LYS A 22 -0.01 -6.13 10.20
N ALA A 23 0.68 -5.03 9.90
CA ALA A 23 0.80 -3.88 10.82
C ALA A 23 -0.52 -3.08 10.95
N GLY A 24 -1.50 -3.36 10.08
CA GLY A 24 -2.78 -2.69 10.04
C GLY A 24 -2.82 -1.42 9.18
N ASN A 25 -1.75 -1.12 8.45
CA ASN A 25 -1.69 -0.01 7.51
C ASN A 25 -2.62 -0.30 6.34
N ARG A 26 -3.45 0.68 5.98
CA ARG A 26 -4.45 0.59 4.90
C ARG A 26 -3.94 1.28 3.66
N TYR A 27 -4.10 0.63 2.51
CA TYR A 27 -3.61 1.12 1.23
C TYR A 27 -4.78 1.53 0.35
N PHE A 28 -4.62 2.67 -0.32
CA PHE A 28 -5.67 3.27 -1.13
C PHE A 28 -5.12 3.73 -2.48
N THR A 29 -6.01 3.77 -3.45
CA THR A 29 -5.75 4.37 -4.75
C THR A 29 -6.88 5.31 -5.15
N ARG A 30 -6.58 6.27 -6.04
CA ARG A 30 -7.55 7.13 -6.70
C ARG A 30 -7.04 7.46 -8.10
N LYS A 31 -7.95 7.54 -9.06
CA LYS A 31 -7.65 8.11 -10.38
C LYS A 31 -7.97 9.59 -10.35
N GLU A 32 -7.01 10.41 -10.77
CA GLU A 32 -7.14 11.86 -10.90
C GLU A 32 -6.70 12.28 -12.30
N GLU A 33 -7.47 13.15 -12.94
CA GLU A 33 -7.06 13.78 -14.19
C GLU A 33 -6.15 14.98 -13.87
N ILE A 34 -4.91 14.93 -14.36
CA ILE A 34 -3.91 15.96 -14.18
C ILE A 34 -3.37 16.30 -15.57
N ASP A 35 -3.56 17.54 -16.01
CA ASP A 35 -3.15 18.03 -17.33
C ASP A 35 -3.72 17.18 -18.50
N GLY A 36 -4.98 16.74 -18.39
CA GLY A 36 -5.63 15.89 -19.38
C GLY A 36 -5.17 14.42 -19.37
N ILE A 37 -4.31 14.03 -18.44
CA ILE A 37 -3.81 12.66 -18.27
C ILE A 37 -4.41 12.06 -17.00
N LEU A 38 -5.07 10.91 -17.14
CA LEU A 38 -5.57 10.15 -16.00
C LEU A 38 -4.40 9.48 -15.27
N LYS A 39 -4.03 10.02 -14.10
CA LYS A 39 -2.97 9.50 -13.23
C LYS A 39 -3.56 8.75 -12.05
N GLU A 40 -2.94 7.64 -11.69
CA GLU A 40 -3.28 6.89 -10.49
C GLU A 40 -2.42 7.39 -9.31
N LYS A 41 -3.06 7.93 -8.27
CA LYS A 41 -2.42 8.26 -7.00
C LYS A 41 -2.62 7.12 -6.02
N ARG A 42 -1.55 6.73 -5.33
CA ARG A 42 -1.53 5.66 -4.34
C ARG A 42 -0.98 6.18 -3.02
N TRP A 43 -1.58 5.80 -1.91
CA TRP A 43 -1.10 6.20 -0.60
C TRP A 43 -1.43 5.16 0.47
N VAL A 44 -0.78 5.33 1.63
CA VAL A 44 -0.98 4.51 2.82
C VAL A 44 -1.52 5.37 3.95
N GLU A 45 -2.48 4.83 4.70
CA GLU A 45 -2.88 5.34 6.01
C GLU A 45 -2.33 4.39 7.07
N PHE A 46 -1.46 4.91 7.94
CA PHE A 46 -0.91 4.15 9.06
C PHE A 46 -2.00 3.89 10.12
N LYS A 47 -1.94 2.72 10.77
CA LYS A 47 -2.86 2.40 11.87
C LYS A 47 -2.58 3.23 13.13
N GLY A 48 -1.31 3.58 13.36
CA GLY A 48 -0.84 4.31 14.54
C GLY A 48 0.21 5.35 14.17
N GLU A 49 1.35 5.33 14.87
CA GLU A 49 2.48 6.20 14.53
C GLU A 49 2.89 6.02 13.06
N GLN A 50 3.29 7.14 12.43
CA GLN A 50 3.74 7.14 11.04
C GLN A 50 5.16 6.58 10.94
N ASP A 51 5.27 5.26 11.10
CA ASP A 51 6.52 4.52 10.99
C ASP A 51 6.60 3.82 9.62
N PRO A 52 7.41 4.34 8.66
CA PRO A 52 7.57 3.75 7.35
C PRO A 52 8.17 2.34 7.36
N THR A 53 8.87 1.95 8.43
CA THR A 53 9.47 0.60 8.54
C THR A 53 8.41 -0.51 8.66
N THR A 54 7.18 -0.14 9.01
CA THR A 54 6.03 -1.04 9.06
C THR A 54 5.44 -1.39 7.69
N ILE A 55 5.94 -0.77 6.60
CA ILE A 55 5.46 -1.01 5.23
C ILE A 55 6.31 -2.13 4.58
N PRO A 56 5.71 -3.28 4.21
CA PRO A 56 6.42 -4.33 3.48
C PRO A 56 6.91 -3.83 2.11
N VAL A 57 8.05 -4.34 1.64
CA VAL A 57 8.67 -3.92 0.37
C VAL A 57 7.72 -4.08 -0.83
N GLU A 58 6.85 -5.08 -0.81
CA GLU A 58 5.86 -5.31 -1.87
C GLU A 58 4.88 -4.15 -2.01
N TRP A 59 4.46 -3.60 -0.86
CA TRP A 59 3.61 -2.42 -0.79
C TRP A 59 4.39 -1.14 -1.15
N ILE A 60 5.67 -1.04 -0.78
CA ILE A 60 6.55 0.07 -1.20
C ILE A 60 6.68 0.10 -2.74
N CYS A 61 6.95 -1.05 -3.37
CA CYS A 61 7.04 -1.15 -4.84
C CYS A 61 5.72 -0.77 -5.53
N TRP A 62 4.58 -1.12 -4.93
CA TRP A 62 3.27 -0.70 -5.44
C TRP A 62 3.02 0.80 -5.24
N LEU A 63 3.32 1.37 -4.08
CA LEU A 63 3.20 2.81 -3.81
C LEU A 63 4.06 3.63 -4.78
N ASN A 64 5.27 3.16 -5.07
CA ASN A 64 6.21 3.81 -5.99
C ASN A 64 5.89 3.60 -7.48
N GLY A 65 4.80 2.90 -7.82
CA GLY A 65 4.43 2.64 -9.21
C GLY A 65 5.29 1.60 -9.95
N GLN A 66 6.31 1.03 -9.30
CA GLN A 66 7.14 -0.04 -9.88
C GLN A 66 6.31 -1.30 -10.16
N ARG A 67 5.28 -1.54 -9.34
CA ARG A 67 4.29 -2.61 -9.55
C ARG A 67 2.94 -2.04 -9.97
N LYS A 68 2.33 -2.58 -11.02
CA LYS A 68 0.99 -2.17 -11.48
C LYS A 68 -0.15 -2.69 -10.59
N LYS A 69 -0.05 -3.92 -10.10
CA LYS A 69 -1.07 -4.57 -9.25
C LYS A 69 -0.67 -4.52 -7.78
N ALA A 70 -1.61 -4.46 -6.86
CA ALA A 70 -1.29 -4.60 -5.44
C ALA A 70 -0.82 -6.03 -5.12
N PRO A 71 0.00 -6.24 -4.08
CA PRO A 71 0.35 -7.59 -3.64
C PRO A 71 -0.89 -8.36 -3.17
N THR A 72 -0.98 -9.64 -3.53
CA THR A 72 -2.08 -10.51 -3.08
C THR A 72 -1.77 -11.11 -1.70
N PRO A 73 -2.79 -11.51 -0.92
CA PRO A 73 -2.57 -12.18 0.36
C PRO A 73 -1.69 -13.43 0.24
N GLU A 74 -1.90 -14.23 -0.80
CA GLU A 74 -1.16 -15.46 -1.06
C GLU A 74 0.32 -15.16 -1.34
N GLU A 75 0.58 -14.16 -2.16
CA GLU A 75 1.93 -13.71 -2.48
C GLU A 75 2.66 -13.19 -1.23
N ILE A 76 1.96 -12.42 -0.39
CA ILE A 76 2.52 -11.94 0.89
C ILE A 76 2.89 -13.12 1.80
N MET A 77 2.03 -14.13 1.92
CA MET A 77 2.29 -15.31 2.74
C MET A 77 3.52 -16.08 2.22
N GLU A 78 3.65 -16.28 0.91
CA GLU A 78 4.80 -16.96 0.32
C GLU A 78 6.11 -16.20 0.58
N LEU A 79 6.09 -14.88 0.39
CA LEU A 79 7.27 -14.03 0.57
C LEU A 79 7.71 -13.97 2.04
N GLU A 80 6.77 -13.97 2.98
CA GLU A 80 7.06 -14.07 4.40
C GLU A 80 7.66 -15.43 4.78
N ALA A 81 7.10 -16.53 4.26
CA ALA A 81 7.66 -17.86 4.47
C ALA A 81 9.10 -17.94 3.93
N ARG A 82 9.36 -17.31 2.78
CA ARG A 82 10.72 -17.21 2.22
C ARG A 82 11.65 -16.39 3.12
N ARG A 83 11.20 -15.25 3.65
CA ARG A 83 11.99 -14.42 4.58
C ARG A 83 12.35 -15.19 5.84
N GLU A 84 11.41 -15.95 6.41
CA GLU A 84 11.68 -16.74 7.61
C GLU A 84 12.68 -17.86 7.32
N ARG A 85 12.56 -18.56 6.18
CA ARG A 85 13.57 -19.57 5.78
C ARG A 85 14.97 -18.96 5.66
N VAL A 86 15.09 -17.78 5.04
CA VAL A 86 16.39 -17.09 4.94
C VAL A 86 16.92 -16.74 6.33
N ARG A 87 16.07 -16.22 7.22
CA ARG A 87 16.44 -15.89 8.61
C ARG A 87 16.98 -17.11 9.36
N LEU A 88 16.31 -18.25 9.25
CA LEU A 88 16.73 -19.51 9.87
C LEU A 88 18.06 -20.03 9.29
N ASN A 89 18.24 -19.96 7.97
CA ASN A 89 19.48 -20.37 7.32
C ASN A 89 20.68 -19.52 7.75
N VAL A 90 20.48 -18.20 7.86
CA VAL A 90 21.49 -17.27 8.36
C VAL A 90 21.84 -17.64 9.81
N ALA A 91 20.84 -17.78 10.69
CA ALA A 91 21.07 -18.14 12.09
C ALA A 91 21.84 -19.46 12.24
N ARG A 92 21.53 -20.48 11.43
CA ARG A 92 22.25 -21.75 11.40
C ARG A 92 23.69 -21.63 10.91
N THR A 93 23.98 -20.70 10.01
CA THR A 93 25.32 -20.54 9.43
C THR A 93 26.29 -19.87 10.41
N TYR A 94 25.77 -19.02 11.30
CA TYR A 94 26.54 -18.24 12.26
C TYR A 94 26.41 -18.75 13.71
N SER A 95 25.81 -19.93 13.93
CA SER A 95 25.75 -20.64 15.21
C SER A 95 26.87 -21.67 15.32
#